data_AF-A0A954NP67-F1
#
_entry.id   AF-A0A954NP67-F1
#
_cell.length_a   1.000
_cell.length_b   1.000
_cell.length_c   1.000
_cell.angle_alpha   90.00
_cell.angle_beta   90.00
_cell.angle_gamma   90.00
#
_symmetry.space_group_name_H-M   'P 1'
#
loop_
_entity.id
_entity.type
_entity.pdbx_description
1 polymer ?
#
loop_
_entity_poly.entity_id
_entity_poly.type
_entity_poly.pdbx_seq_one_letter_code
_entity_poly.pdbx_strand_id
1 'polypeptide(L)'
;LLDGAGSIDRLVKKAADSGMNALALTDHGNLHGALEFYRKAKGAGINPVIGYEAYIAPKTRFHREPGRQKDNAYHLTLLARNRTGFRNLLKLASAAYLEGFYFKPRIDKELLTQFNEGIICLSGCVSGELSRTLLGGGADEARIKDACEIAGWFQNLFGDRYFVEVQNNGLEIQQLAMEASLEVAQRVGAPVVATSDSHYVDRE
;
A
#
# COMPACT_ATOMS: atom_id res chain seq x y z
N LEU A 1 7.14 12.49 -3.87
CA LEU A 1 8.19 13.44 -3.42
C LEU A 1 7.68 14.47 -2.41
N LEU A 2 6.43 14.43 -1.95
CA LEU A 2 5.86 15.54 -1.15
C LEU A 2 5.96 15.34 0.37
N ASP A 3 6.20 14.12 0.85
CA ASP A 3 6.10 13.72 2.26
C ASP A 3 7.22 12.80 2.77
N GLY A 4 7.84 11.99 1.92
CA GLY A 4 9.02 11.20 2.29
C GLY A 4 10.26 12.07 2.52
N ALA A 5 10.80 12.09 3.73
CA ALA A 5 11.97 12.90 4.11
C ALA A 5 13.23 12.07 4.43
N GLY A 6 13.12 10.73 4.44
CA GLY A 6 14.27 9.84 4.58
C GLY A 6 15.02 9.64 3.27
N SER A 7 16.33 9.92 3.22
CA SER A 7 17.15 9.54 2.07
C SER A 7 17.32 8.02 2.03
N ILE A 8 17.40 7.46 0.82
CA ILE A 8 17.62 6.02 0.61
C ILE A 8 18.85 5.52 1.36
N ASP A 9 19.96 6.28 1.37
CA ASP A 9 21.17 5.92 2.11
C ASP A 9 20.91 5.77 3.61
N ARG A 10 20.21 6.74 4.21
CA ARG A 10 19.90 6.71 5.64
C ARG A 10 18.95 5.57 5.98
N LEU A 11 17.93 5.34 5.16
CA LEU A 11 16.97 4.24 5.35
C LEU A 11 17.67 2.88 5.31
N VAL A 12 18.51 2.64 4.30
CA VAL A 12 19.27 1.39 4.15
C VAL A 12 20.25 1.21 5.29
N LYS A 13 20.99 2.27 5.67
CA LYS A 13 21.92 2.22 6.79
C LYS A 13 21.19 1.89 8.10
N LYS A 14 20.07 2.55 8.38
CA LYS A 14 19.27 2.31 9.58
C LYS A 14 18.77 0.87 9.66
N ALA A 15 18.28 0.31 8.55
CA ALA A 15 17.87 -1.09 8.49
C ALA A 15 19.04 -2.04 8.83
N ALA A 16 20.22 -1.80 8.23
CA ALA A 16 21.42 -2.59 8.51
C ALA A 16 21.90 -2.47 9.97
N ASP A 17 21.99 -1.24 10.50
CA ASP A 17 22.37 -0.98 11.89
C ASP A 17 21.40 -1.62 12.89
N SER A 18 20.12 -1.75 12.51
CA SER A 18 19.07 -2.36 13.33
C SER A 18 19.02 -3.90 13.21
N GLY A 19 19.95 -4.51 12.46
CA GLY A 19 20.01 -5.96 12.25
C GLY A 19 18.89 -6.52 11.36
N MET A 20 18.19 -5.66 10.61
CA MET A 20 17.17 -6.10 9.65
C MET A 20 17.84 -6.71 8.41
N ASN A 21 17.21 -7.70 7.82
CA ASN A 21 17.73 -8.38 6.62
C ASN A 21 17.07 -7.93 5.31
N ALA A 22 15.97 -7.18 5.38
CA ALA A 22 15.19 -6.73 4.24
C ALA A 22 14.57 -5.35 4.51
N LEU A 23 14.31 -4.61 3.43
CA LEU A 23 13.61 -3.33 3.47
C LEU A 23 12.75 -3.19 2.22
N ALA A 24 11.54 -2.63 2.35
CA ALA A 24 10.67 -2.31 1.23
C ALA A 24 10.68 -0.79 0.97
N LEU A 25 10.72 -0.39 -0.31
CA LEU A 25 10.48 1.00 -0.71
C LEU A 25 9.11 1.09 -1.41
N THR A 26 8.17 1.79 -0.80
CA THR A 26 6.76 1.90 -1.24
C THR A 26 6.37 3.37 -1.41
N ASP A 27 6.97 4.07 -2.37
CA ASP A 27 6.71 5.50 -2.57
C ASP A 27 5.28 5.79 -3.08
N HIS A 28 4.72 6.92 -2.65
CA HIS A 28 3.42 7.44 -3.09
C HIS A 28 3.32 7.60 -4.62
N GLY A 29 2.57 6.71 -5.26
CA GLY A 29 2.16 6.81 -6.65
C GLY A 29 3.31 6.88 -7.66
N ASN A 30 4.54 6.46 -7.30
CA ASN A 30 5.66 6.42 -8.24
C ASN A 30 6.68 5.31 -7.90
N LEU A 31 7.63 5.08 -8.81
CA LEU A 31 8.73 4.12 -8.68
C LEU A 31 10.10 4.78 -8.92
N HIS A 32 10.23 6.09 -8.74
CA HIS A 32 11.43 6.83 -9.14
C HIS A 32 12.68 6.38 -8.40
N GLY A 33 12.56 6.09 -7.10
CA GLY A 33 13.68 5.64 -6.26
C GLY A 33 14.06 4.16 -6.43
N ALA A 34 13.29 3.36 -7.18
CA ALA A 34 13.41 1.90 -7.16
C ALA A 34 14.80 1.37 -7.54
N LEU A 35 15.42 1.90 -8.60
CA LEU A 35 16.73 1.43 -9.06
C LEU A 35 17.86 1.83 -8.10
N GLU A 36 17.83 3.07 -7.61
CA GLU A 36 18.80 3.57 -6.65
C GLU A 36 18.73 2.77 -5.35
N PHE A 37 17.52 2.59 -4.81
CA PHE A 37 17.25 1.79 -3.63
C PHE A 37 17.73 0.35 -3.77
N TYR A 38 17.39 -0.31 -4.89
CA TYR A 38 17.82 -1.67 -5.16
C TYR A 38 19.36 -1.81 -5.07
N ARG A 39 20.09 -0.90 -5.72
CA ARG A 39 21.57 -0.94 -5.74
C ARG A 39 22.16 -0.69 -4.35
N LYS A 40 21.66 0.31 -3.64
CA LYS A 40 22.15 0.69 -2.30
C LYS A 40 21.85 -0.38 -1.26
N ALA A 41 20.63 -0.92 -1.23
CA ALA A 41 20.26 -2.01 -0.34
C ALA A 41 21.12 -3.25 -0.57
N LYS A 42 21.30 -3.68 -1.84
CA LYS A 42 22.17 -4.81 -2.17
C LYS A 42 23.62 -4.57 -1.76
N GLY A 43 24.15 -3.36 -1.95
CA GLY A 43 25.50 -3.00 -1.52
C GLY A 43 25.71 -3.06 -0.01
N ALA A 44 24.65 -2.82 0.77
CA ALA A 44 24.65 -2.92 2.23
C ALA A 44 24.25 -4.30 2.77
N GLY A 45 24.08 -5.31 1.91
CA GLY A 45 23.64 -6.65 2.33
C GLY A 45 22.16 -6.76 2.73
N ILE A 46 21.36 -5.72 2.47
CA ILE A 46 19.91 -5.70 2.71
C ILE A 46 19.20 -6.28 1.49
N ASN A 47 18.21 -7.15 1.71
CA ASN A 47 17.33 -7.64 0.65
C ASN A 47 16.32 -6.55 0.25
N PRO A 48 16.41 -5.95 -0.96
CA PRO A 48 15.47 -4.93 -1.40
C PRO A 48 14.14 -5.55 -1.82
N VAL A 49 13.04 -5.02 -1.32
CA VAL A 49 11.69 -5.27 -1.82
C VAL A 49 11.20 -4.01 -2.53
N ILE A 50 10.99 -4.10 -3.84
CA ILE A 50 10.43 -2.97 -4.60
C ILE A 50 8.92 -2.98 -4.44
N GLY A 51 8.38 -1.89 -3.91
CA GLY A 51 6.96 -1.70 -3.74
C GLY A 51 6.45 -0.40 -4.38
N TYR A 52 5.16 -0.19 -4.23
CA TYR A 52 4.41 0.91 -4.81
C TYR A 52 3.19 1.18 -3.93
N GLU A 53 3.11 2.36 -3.32
CA GLU A 53 1.89 2.77 -2.65
C GLU A 53 0.97 3.43 -3.68
N ALA A 54 0.06 2.63 -4.23
CA ALA A 54 -0.81 3.04 -5.31
C ALA A 54 -1.93 3.94 -4.81
N TYR A 55 -2.28 4.96 -5.61
CA TYR A 55 -3.56 5.63 -5.48
C TYR A 55 -4.63 4.88 -6.27
N ILE A 56 -5.68 4.39 -5.62
CA ILE A 56 -6.80 3.68 -6.25
C ILE A 56 -7.98 4.63 -6.39
N ALA A 57 -8.48 4.83 -7.61
CA ALA A 57 -9.71 5.58 -7.84
C ALA A 57 -10.92 4.82 -7.24
N PRO A 58 -11.87 5.49 -6.53
CA PRO A 58 -13.04 4.82 -5.97
C PRO A 58 -13.97 4.16 -7.01
N LYS A 59 -13.94 4.66 -8.25
CA LYS A 59 -14.70 4.13 -9.39
C LYS A 59 -13.71 3.70 -10.48
N THR A 60 -13.59 4.50 -11.53
CA THR A 60 -12.63 4.30 -12.63
C THR A 60 -11.54 5.37 -12.59
N ARG A 61 -10.34 5.03 -13.05
CA ARG A 61 -9.22 5.96 -13.19
C ARG A 61 -9.53 7.14 -14.13
N PHE A 62 -10.52 7.02 -15.01
CA PHE A 62 -10.96 8.09 -15.93
C PHE A 62 -11.93 9.09 -15.31
N HIS A 63 -12.50 8.77 -14.13
CA HIS A 63 -13.51 9.61 -13.49
C HIS A 63 -12.90 10.92 -12.97
N ARG A 64 -13.60 12.04 -13.22
CA ARG A 64 -13.19 13.41 -12.87
C ARG A 64 -14.44 14.15 -12.36
N GLU A 65 -14.70 14.14 -11.06
CA GLU A 65 -15.78 14.94 -10.46
C GLU A 65 -15.21 15.98 -9.48
N PRO A 66 -15.83 17.17 -9.39
CA PRO A 66 -15.53 18.12 -8.34
C PRO A 66 -15.78 17.49 -6.96
N GLY A 67 -14.76 17.47 -6.11
CA GLY A 67 -14.81 16.88 -4.78
C GLY A 67 -13.57 17.25 -3.98
N ARG A 68 -13.54 16.92 -2.68
CA ARG A 68 -12.33 17.13 -1.88
C ARG A 68 -11.24 16.20 -2.37
N GLN A 69 -10.01 16.71 -2.48
CA GLN A 69 -8.86 15.95 -2.98
C GLN A 69 -8.65 14.61 -2.24
N LYS A 70 -8.97 14.56 -0.94
CA LYS A 70 -8.87 13.36 -0.10
C LYS A 70 -9.85 12.24 -0.47
N ASP A 71 -10.97 12.58 -1.11
CA ASP A 71 -12.02 11.61 -1.48
C ASP A 71 -11.78 11.00 -2.86
N ASN A 72 -10.75 11.48 -3.57
CA ASN A 72 -10.51 11.11 -4.97
C ASN A 72 -9.63 9.86 -5.15
N ALA A 73 -9.03 9.35 -4.08
CA ALA A 73 -8.25 8.13 -4.09
C ALA A 73 -8.12 7.47 -2.71
N TYR A 74 -7.99 6.15 -2.72
CA TYR A 74 -7.53 5.32 -1.60
C TYR A 74 -6.06 4.96 -1.78
N HIS A 75 -5.36 4.62 -0.70
CA HIS A 75 -4.01 4.08 -0.76
C HIS A 75 -4.03 2.55 -0.81
N LEU A 76 -3.07 1.93 -1.48
CA LEU A 76 -2.91 0.48 -1.52
C LEU A 76 -1.44 0.09 -1.63
N THR A 77 -0.95 -0.71 -0.69
CA THR A 77 0.46 -1.13 -0.65
C THR A 77 0.66 -2.35 -1.54
N LEU A 78 1.48 -2.22 -2.59
CA LEU A 78 1.81 -3.30 -3.52
C LEU A 78 3.31 -3.60 -3.48
N LEU A 79 3.68 -4.88 -3.44
CA LEU A 79 5.07 -5.34 -3.37
C LEU A 79 5.37 -6.32 -4.51
N ALA A 80 6.49 -6.13 -5.22
CA ALA A 80 6.91 -7.08 -6.25
C ALA A 80 7.50 -8.35 -5.61
N ARG A 81 6.82 -9.49 -5.77
CA ARG A 81 7.30 -10.83 -5.34
C ARG A 81 8.42 -11.34 -6.25
N ASN A 82 8.38 -10.97 -7.52
CA ASN A 82 9.32 -11.44 -8.54
C ASN A 82 9.44 -10.42 -9.70
N ARG A 83 10.22 -10.79 -10.72
CA ARG A 83 10.47 -9.95 -11.90
C ARG A 83 9.19 -9.64 -12.71
N THR A 84 8.22 -10.55 -12.77
CA THR A 84 6.92 -10.29 -13.39
C THR A 84 6.15 -9.24 -12.60
N GLY A 85 6.12 -9.38 -11.27
CA GLY A 85 5.55 -8.38 -10.37
C GLY A 85 6.13 -6.99 -10.57
N PHE A 86 7.46 -6.88 -10.62
CA PHE A 86 8.11 -5.58 -10.86
C PHE A 86 7.73 -4.98 -12.22
N ARG A 87 7.67 -5.79 -13.30
CA ARG A 87 7.20 -5.33 -14.61
C ARG A 87 5.75 -4.85 -14.56
N ASN A 88 4.91 -5.51 -13.79
CA ASN A 88 3.52 -5.12 -13.62
C ASN A 88 3.38 -3.84 -12.78
N LEU A 89 4.19 -3.65 -11.73
CA LEU A 89 4.25 -2.37 -11.01
C LEU A 89 4.64 -1.21 -11.94
N LEU A 90 5.61 -1.42 -12.84
CA LEU A 90 5.98 -0.41 -13.84
C LEU A 90 4.79 -0.05 -14.75
N LYS A 91 4.05 -1.05 -15.25
CA LYS A 91 2.85 -0.81 -16.09
C LYS A 91 1.78 -0.05 -15.32
N LEU A 92 1.50 -0.44 -14.08
CA LEU A 92 0.54 0.23 -13.20
C LEU A 92 0.92 1.69 -12.96
N ALA A 93 2.18 1.95 -12.57
CA ALA A 93 2.68 3.30 -12.35
C ALA A 93 2.62 4.15 -13.63
N SER A 94 3.00 3.60 -14.79
CA SER A 94 2.91 4.32 -16.07
C SER A 94 1.46 4.66 -16.45
N ALA A 95 0.54 3.69 -16.36
CA ALA A 95 -0.87 3.92 -16.67
C ALA A 95 -1.51 4.93 -15.70
N ALA A 96 -1.10 4.91 -14.42
CA ALA A 96 -1.57 5.87 -13.42
C ALA A 96 -1.28 7.32 -13.82
N TYR A 97 -0.11 7.58 -14.41
CA TYR A 97 0.27 8.91 -14.92
C TYR A 97 -0.33 9.23 -16.29
N LEU A 98 -0.38 8.26 -17.21
CA LEU A 98 -0.83 8.50 -18.59
C LEU A 98 -2.35 8.58 -18.73
N GLU A 99 -3.10 7.81 -17.94
CA GLU A 99 -4.55 7.66 -18.06
C GLU A 99 -5.28 8.17 -16.81
N GLY A 100 -4.75 7.86 -15.64
CA GLY A 100 -5.44 8.05 -14.37
C GLY A 100 -5.18 9.37 -13.65
N PHE A 101 -4.32 10.22 -14.21
CA PHE A 101 -3.87 11.42 -13.52
C PHE A 101 -5.00 12.44 -13.37
N TYR A 102 -5.33 12.76 -12.13
CA TYR A 102 -6.21 13.87 -11.79
C TYR A 102 -5.49 14.84 -10.85
N PHE A 103 -5.61 14.63 -9.54
CA PHE A 103 -4.75 15.27 -8.54
C PHE A 103 -3.55 14.40 -8.16
N LYS A 104 -3.68 13.10 -8.36
CA LYS A 104 -2.69 12.06 -8.10
C LYS A 104 -2.71 11.08 -9.29
N PRO A 105 -1.61 10.37 -9.57
CA PRO A 105 -1.58 9.30 -10.57
C PRO A 105 -2.35 8.10 -10.01
N ARG A 106 -3.58 7.86 -10.49
CA ARG A 106 -4.45 6.82 -9.95
C ARG A 106 -4.56 5.61 -10.86
N ILE A 107 -4.62 4.42 -10.30
CA ILE A 107 -5.07 3.21 -11.00
C ILE A 107 -6.51 2.88 -10.56
N ASP A 108 -7.04 1.75 -11.03
CA ASP A 108 -8.33 1.22 -10.61
C ASP A 108 -8.30 -0.31 -10.54
N LYS A 109 -9.41 -0.89 -10.10
CA LYS A 109 -9.59 -2.35 -9.97
C LYS A 109 -9.49 -3.08 -11.31
N GLU A 110 -9.78 -2.42 -12.43
CA GLU A 110 -9.61 -2.96 -13.78
C GLU A 110 -8.12 -3.18 -14.11
N LEU A 111 -7.29 -2.14 -13.94
CA LEU A 111 -5.84 -2.26 -14.14
C LEU A 111 -5.20 -3.28 -13.20
N LEU A 112 -5.64 -3.31 -11.94
CA LEU A 112 -5.18 -4.34 -10.99
C LEU A 112 -5.51 -5.74 -11.52
N THR A 113 -6.72 -5.96 -12.03
CA THR A 113 -7.11 -7.26 -12.60
C THR A 113 -6.17 -7.69 -13.73
N GLN A 114 -5.82 -6.76 -14.62
CA GLN A 114 -4.93 -7.02 -15.77
C GLN A 114 -3.47 -7.25 -15.36
N PHE A 115 -2.98 -6.55 -14.35
CA PHE A 115 -1.55 -6.52 -13.99
C PHE A 115 -1.27 -6.99 -12.56
N ASN A 116 -2.02 -7.95 -12.02
CA ASN A 116 -1.80 -8.44 -10.65
C ASN A 116 -0.64 -9.46 -10.54
N GLU A 117 -0.27 -10.16 -11.61
CA GLU A 117 0.63 -11.33 -11.52
C GLU A 117 1.98 -10.96 -10.87
N GLY A 118 2.42 -11.77 -9.91
CA GLY A 118 3.70 -11.56 -9.21
C GLY A 118 3.73 -10.41 -8.21
N ILE A 119 2.59 -9.81 -7.88
CA ILE A 119 2.46 -8.74 -6.87
C ILE A 119 1.86 -9.31 -5.57
N ILE A 120 2.40 -8.90 -4.43
CA ILE A 120 1.78 -9.03 -3.10
C ILE A 120 1.02 -7.74 -2.80
N CYS A 121 -0.19 -7.87 -2.26
CA CYS A 121 -1.10 -6.76 -1.97
C CYS A 121 -1.39 -6.72 -0.48
N LEU A 122 -1.20 -5.57 0.14
CA LEU A 122 -1.60 -5.32 1.52
C LEU A 122 -2.81 -4.37 1.53
N SER A 123 -3.68 -4.50 2.53
CA SER A 123 -4.93 -3.71 2.60
C SER A 123 -4.73 -2.18 2.68
N GLY A 124 -3.50 -1.72 2.97
CA GLY A 124 -3.14 -0.30 3.00
C GLY A 124 -3.23 0.33 4.38
N CYS A 125 -2.76 1.57 4.48
CA CYS A 125 -2.78 2.39 5.69
C CYS A 125 -4.20 2.89 6.04
N VAL A 126 -4.30 3.84 6.97
CA VAL A 126 -5.59 4.48 7.35
C VAL A 126 -6.26 5.23 6.17
N SER A 127 -5.50 5.55 5.12
CA SER A 127 -6.04 6.13 3.88
C SER A 127 -6.48 5.09 2.84
N GLY A 128 -6.35 3.79 3.15
CA GLY A 128 -6.81 2.69 2.30
C GLY A 128 -8.32 2.49 2.29
N GLU A 129 -8.81 1.77 1.29
CA GLU A 129 -10.25 1.50 1.08
C GLU A 129 -10.84 0.75 2.29
N LEU A 130 -10.13 -0.28 2.77
CA LEU A 130 -10.54 -1.08 3.93
C LEU A 130 -10.69 -0.23 5.20
N SER A 131 -9.61 0.46 5.59
CA SER A 131 -9.56 1.28 6.81
C SER A 131 -10.59 2.40 6.80
N ARG A 132 -10.80 3.07 5.67
CA ARG A 132 -11.79 4.15 5.57
C ARG A 132 -13.23 3.64 5.72
N THR A 133 -13.55 2.46 5.18
CA THR A 133 -14.85 1.82 5.38
C THR A 133 -15.09 1.53 6.86
N LEU A 134 -14.08 1.02 7.55
CA LEU A 134 -14.12 0.70 8.98
C LEU A 134 -14.21 1.94 9.89
N LEU A 135 -13.53 3.02 9.52
CA LEU A 135 -13.41 4.23 10.37
C LEU A 135 -14.56 5.23 10.23
N GLY A 136 -15.40 5.14 9.21
CA GLY A 136 -16.59 6.00 9.19
C GLY A 136 -17.52 5.62 10.37
N GLY A 137 -18.06 6.58 11.10
CA GLY A 137 -19.30 6.39 11.90
C GLY A 137 -19.37 5.32 13.00
N GLY A 138 -18.25 4.71 13.46
CA GLY A 138 -18.24 3.68 14.51
C GLY A 138 -18.30 2.24 13.96
N ALA A 139 -17.82 1.27 14.75
CA ALA A 139 -17.79 -0.14 14.37
C ALA A 139 -19.20 -0.75 14.38
N ASP A 140 -19.92 -0.64 13.26
CA ASP A 140 -21.17 -1.36 13.03
C ASP A 140 -20.94 -2.63 12.19
N GLU A 141 -21.80 -3.63 12.39
CA GLU A 141 -21.74 -4.92 11.69
C GLU A 141 -21.85 -4.78 10.16
N ALA A 142 -22.54 -3.76 9.66
CA ALA A 142 -22.67 -3.52 8.22
C ALA A 142 -21.34 -3.07 7.60
N ARG A 143 -20.56 -2.23 8.29
CA ARG A 143 -19.22 -1.82 7.86
C ARG A 143 -18.22 -2.96 7.90
N ILE A 144 -18.29 -3.81 8.93
CA ILE A 144 -17.45 -5.01 8.99
C ILE A 144 -17.78 -5.90 7.79
N LYS A 145 -19.05 -6.08 7.47
CA LYS A 145 -19.47 -6.81 6.27
C LYS A 145 -18.93 -6.16 4.98
N ASP A 146 -19.09 -4.86 4.79
CA ASP A 146 -18.58 -4.14 3.62
C ASP A 146 -17.04 -4.26 3.51
N ALA A 147 -16.33 -4.18 4.64
CA ALA A 147 -14.88 -4.37 4.70
C ALA A 147 -14.47 -5.82 4.37
N CYS A 148 -15.26 -6.81 4.80
CA CYS A 148 -15.07 -8.21 4.40
C CYS A 148 -15.27 -8.39 2.89
N GLU A 149 -16.26 -7.71 2.28
CA GLU A 149 -16.47 -7.75 0.83
C GLU A 149 -15.30 -7.11 0.06
N ILE A 150 -14.77 -5.99 0.56
CA ILE A 150 -13.56 -5.35 0.02
C ILE A 150 -12.36 -6.30 0.11
N ALA A 151 -12.08 -6.86 1.29
CA ALA A 151 -10.99 -7.81 1.50
C ALA A 151 -11.15 -9.05 0.60
N GLY A 152 -12.36 -9.59 0.50
CA GLY A 152 -12.70 -10.73 -0.35
C GLY A 152 -12.45 -10.45 -1.84
N TRP A 153 -12.72 -9.23 -2.32
CA TRP A 153 -12.38 -8.85 -3.70
C TRP A 153 -10.88 -8.94 -3.95
N PHE A 154 -10.06 -8.39 -3.03
CA PHE A 154 -8.61 -8.46 -3.14
C PHE A 154 -8.07 -9.89 -2.95
N GLN A 155 -8.62 -10.68 -2.04
CA GLN A 155 -8.26 -12.11 -1.89
C GLN A 155 -8.58 -12.91 -3.17
N ASN A 156 -9.73 -12.67 -3.79
CA ASN A 156 -10.10 -13.35 -5.04
C ASN A 156 -9.11 -13.02 -6.18
N LEU A 157 -8.61 -11.78 -6.22
CA LEU A 157 -7.66 -11.34 -7.24
C LEU A 157 -6.22 -11.79 -6.97
N PHE A 158 -5.74 -11.63 -5.73
CA PHE A 158 -4.34 -11.85 -5.37
C PHE A 158 -4.06 -13.25 -4.79
N GLY A 159 -5.09 -13.95 -4.31
CA GLY A 159 -4.99 -15.27 -3.71
C GLY A 159 -4.20 -15.27 -2.40
N ASP A 160 -3.23 -16.18 -2.30
CA ASP A 160 -2.26 -16.29 -1.20
C ASP A 160 -1.34 -15.07 -1.04
N ARG A 161 -1.42 -14.11 -1.97
CA ARG A 161 -0.60 -12.89 -2.00
C ARG A 161 -1.31 -11.67 -1.40
N TYR A 162 -2.48 -11.85 -0.78
CA TYR A 162 -3.18 -10.78 -0.06
C TYR A 162 -2.99 -10.89 1.44
N PHE A 163 -2.71 -9.75 2.09
CA PHE A 163 -2.57 -9.64 3.53
C PHE A 163 -3.35 -8.45 4.06
N VAL A 164 -3.93 -8.60 5.24
CA VAL A 164 -4.48 -7.44 5.97
C VAL A 164 -3.32 -6.73 6.67
N GLU A 165 -3.13 -5.47 6.30
CA GLU A 165 -2.10 -4.58 6.84
C GLU A 165 -2.58 -3.95 8.15
N VAL A 166 -1.77 -4.05 9.19
CA VAL A 166 -2.03 -3.39 10.48
C VAL A 166 -0.88 -2.48 10.87
N GLN A 167 -1.22 -1.33 11.43
CA GLN A 167 -0.27 -0.28 11.81
C GLN A 167 -0.66 0.25 13.19
N ASN A 168 0.32 0.52 14.05
CA ASN A 168 0.10 1.17 15.34
C ASN A 168 1.32 1.99 15.75
N ASN A 169 1.33 3.25 15.34
CA ASN A 169 2.35 4.24 15.69
C ASN A 169 1.94 5.07 16.92
N GLY A 170 1.02 4.56 17.76
CA GLY A 170 0.51 5.27 18.95
C GLY A 170 -0.58 6.31 18.66
N LEU A 171 -1.16 6.29 17.46
CA LEU A 171 -2.27 7.16 17.08
C LEU A 171 -3.61 6.44 17.28
N GLU A 172 -4.57 7.10 17.93
CA GLU A 172 -5.91 6.53 18.20
C GLU A 172 -6.59 6.03 16.92
N ILE A 173 -6.53 6.79 15.83
CA ILE A 173 -7.11 6.40 14.54
C ILE A 173 -6.50 5.10 13.98
N GLN A 174 -5.20 4.86 14.21
CA GLN A 174 -4.55 3.63 13.78
C GLN A 174 -4.91 2.46 14.69
N GLN A 175 -5.06 2.69 16.00
CA GLN A 175 -5.52 1.66 16.94
C GLN A 175 -6.93 1.17 16.60
N LEU A 176 -7.87 2.11 16.38
CA LEU A 176 -9.24 1.78 15.96
C LEU A 176 -9.26 1.03 14.62
N ALA A 177 -8.47 1.48 13.64
CA ALA A 177 -8.38 0.80 12.34
C ALA A 177 -7.77 -0.60 12.47
N MET A 178 -6.73 -0.77 13.30
CA MET A 178 -6.06 -2.05 13.54
C MET A 178 -7.02 -3.05 14.18
N GLU A 179 -7.71 -2.69 15.27
CA GLU A 179 -8.66 -3.57 15.96
C GLU A 179 -9.75 -4.07 15.02
N ALA A 180 -10.37 -3.16 14.26
CA ALA A 180 -11.40 -3.51 13.28
C ALA A 180 -10.84 -4.33 12.10
N SER A 181 -9.62 -4.05 11.64
CA SER A 181 -8.98 -4.82 10.56
C SER A 181 -8.62 -6.24 10.99
N LEU A 182 -8.23 -6.44 12.25
CA LEU A 182 -7.97 -7.78 12.82
C LEU A 182 -9.26 -8.62 12.85
N GLU A 183 -10.39 -8.00 13.20
CA GLU A 183 -11.68 -8.68 13.12
C GLU A 183 -12.04 -9.09 11.69
N VAL A 184 -11.84 -8.20 10.71
CA VAL A 184 -12.04 -8.53 9.28
C VAL A 184 -11.12 -9.67 8.86
N ALA A 185 -9.83 -9.61 9.20
CA ALA A 185 -8.85 -10.64 8.88
C ALA A 185 -9.26 -12.01 9.42
N GLN A 186 -9.77 -12.06 10.65
CA GLN A 186 -10.30 -13.28 11.26
C GLN A 186 -11.53 -13.81 10.50
N ARG A 187 -12.48 -12.93 10.16
CA ARG A 187 -13.73 -13.31 9.46
C ARG A 187 -13.48 -13.84 8.05
N VAL A 188 -12.53 -13.25 7.30
CA VAL A 188 -12.21 -13.66 5.93
C VAL A 188 -11.05 -14.66 5.83
N GLY A 189 -10.46 -15.05 6.96
CA GLY A 189 -9.32 -15.96 7.00
C GLY A 189 -8.07 -15.44 6.30
N ALA A 190 -7.87 -14.13 6.27
CA ALA A 190 -6.68 -13.51 5.66
C ALA A 190 -5.50 -13.47 6.64
N PRO A 191 -4.27 -13.71 6.17
CA PRO A 191 -3.08 -13.48 7.00
C PRO A 191 -2.89 -11.98 7.27
N VAL A 192 -2.29 -11.67 8.41
CA VAL A 192 -2.03 -10.29 8.86
C VAL A 192 -0.55 -9.96 8.71
N VAL A 193 -0.22 -8.73 8.33
CA VAL A 193 1.15 -8.20 8.31
C VAL A 193 1.22 -6.85 9.03
N ALA A 194 2.23 -6.68 9.87
CA ALA A 194 2.47 -5.41 10.56
C ALA A 194 3.42 -4.52 9.75
N THR A 195 3.09 -3.24 9.62
CA THR A 195 3.93 -2.20 9.02
C THR A 195 3.89 -0.91 9.84
N SER A 196 4.74 0.06 9.54
CA SER A 196 4.83 1.34 10.27
C SER A 196 4.56 2.58 9.42
N ASP A 197 4.44 2.45 8.09
CA ASP A 197 4.26 3.58 7.16
C ASP A 197 5.29 4.71 7.38
N SER A 198 6.58 4.34 7.45
CA SER A 198 7.65 5.25 7.85
C SER A 198 7.95 6.30 6.77
N HIS A 199 7.80 7.57 7.13
CA HIS A 199 8.15 8.72 6.27
C HIS A 199 9.50 9.38 6.65
N TYR A 200 10.08 8.95 7.77
CA TYR A 200 11.34 9.44 8.35
C TYR A 200 12.20 8.25 8.79
N VAL A 201 13.52 8.45 8.90
CA VAL A 201 14.47 7.39 9.29
C VAL A 201 14.53 7.19 10.80
N ASP A 202 14.54 8.32 11.53
CA ASP A 202 14.67 8.38 12.97
C ASP A 202 13.46 9.13 13.53
N ARG A 203 13.24 9.02 14.85
CA ARG A 203 12.10 9.64 15.52
C ARG A 203 12.32 11.14 15.76
N GLU A 204 13.58 11.51 16.03
CA GLU A 204 14.05 12.89 16.22
C GLU A 204 14.05 13.69 14.91
#